data_AF-A0A6V8E3J0-F1
#
_entry.id   AF-A0A6V8E3J0-F1
#
_cell.length_a   1.000
_cell.length_b   1.000
_cell.length_c   1.000
_cell.angle_alpha   90.00
_cell.angle_beta   90.00
_cell.angle_gamma   90.00
#
_symmetry.space_group_name_H-M   'P 1'
#
loop_
_entity.id
_entity.type
_entity.pdbx_description
1 polymer ?
#
loop_
_entity_poly.entity_id
_entity_poly.type
_entity_poly.pdbx_seq_one_letter_code
_entity_poly.pdbx_strand_id
1 'polypeptide(L)'
;MATDGGYTCCLVGGTFDRFHSGHKLLLSMAISRAEKVEIHVVNDELASRKSLFIQGYEERVSTILDWLEEKSIHSVKLFQLDDSFGPAPVHKSADAIVATPETLANCHEINRIRESSGLAKLSILEVPHMLDFSGQIISSSRIRSGKIDSDGNPWIDQDRRSSSLKMVSSLDSELKTPMGTLFNGPEEFPEIAMGEALESIDRENSTIIAVGDVSVATLLEMGFIPDIGIIDGMTKRIELEESQKIDTTSFGNELTAKNPPGHLTPSLIDAIEEALSNEESTVINVDGEEDLAPILIHCLAPIGSVVIYGQPKVGVVVQVSSLAVKNRCRDILSMFEVVD
;
A
#
# COMPACT_ATOMS: atom_id res chain seq x y z
N MET A 1 -38.07 1.01 -13.28
CA MET A 1 -39.24 1.22 -12.41
C MET A 1 -38.73 1.53 -11.02
N ALA A 2 -38.90 2.77 -10.57
CA ALA A 2 -38.55 3.19 -9.22
C ALA A 2 -39.52 2.52 -8.23
N THR A 3 -39.01 1.70 -7.32
CA THR A 3 -39.77 1.27 -6.14
C THR A 3 -39.49 2.29 -5.04
N ASP A 4 -40.48 3.14 -4.83
CA ASP A 4 -40.55 4.24 -3.87
C ASP A 4 -40.86 3.73 -2.45
N GLY A 5 -40.10 2.72 -2.00
CA GLY A 5 -40.21 2.13 -0.67
C GLY A 5 -38.83 1.65 -0.21
N GLY A 6 -38.38 2.16 0.93
CA GLY A 6 -37.15 1.68 1.57
C GLY A 6 -37.26 0.22 2.00
N TYR A 7 -36.13 -0.48 2.04
CA TYR A 7 -36.00 -1.81 2.60
C TYR A 7 -35.97 -1.75 4.13
N THR A 8 -36.41 -2.81 4.79
CA THR A 8 -36.42 -2.89 6.25
C THR A 8 -35.03 -3.23 6.78
N CYS A 9 -34.37 -4.21 6.16
CA CYS A 9 -33.06 -4.70 6.60
C CYS A 9 -32.24 -5.16 5.39
N CYS A 10 -31.16 -4.44 5.13
CA CYS A 10 -30.24 -4.74 4.05
C CYS A 10 -28.94 -5.37 4.58
N LEU A 11 -28.54 -6.47 3.97
CA LEU A 11 -27.28 -7.15 4.27
C LEU A 11 -26.17 -6.68 3.33
N VAL A 12 -24.97 -6.48 3.87
CA VAL A 12 -23.76 -6.22 3.09
C VAL A 12 -22.65 -7.15 3.59
N GLY A 13 -22.01 -7.90 2.71
CA GLY A 13 -20.88 -8.76 3.05
C GLY A 13 -19.61 -8.33 2.34
N GLY A 14 -18.46 -8.38 3.01
CA GLY A 14 -17.19 -8.01 2.37
C GLY A 14 -15.97 -8.23 3.26
N THR A 15 -14.81 -8.27 2.63
CA THR A 15 -13.54 -8.26 3.36
C THR A 15 -13.25 -6.85 3.91
N PHE A 16 -13.59 -5.79 3.17
CA PHE A 16 -13.36 -4.40 3.57
C PHE A 16 -11.90 -4.05 3.89
N ASP A 17 -10.95 -4.76 3.28
CA ASP A 17 -9.53 -4.43 3.36
C ASP A 17 -9.24 -3.08 2.68
N ARG A 18 -8.35 -2.28 3.26
CA ARG A 18 -7.98 -0.94 2.79
C ARG A 18 -9.21 -0.12 2.43
N PHE A 19 -10.07 0.11 3.42
CA PHE A 19 -11.40 0.72 3.24
C PHE A 19 -11.37 1.93 2.29
N HIS A 20 -11.90 1.75 1.08
CA HIS A 20 -11.72 2.64 -0.06
C HIS A 20 -13.04 3.13 -0.64
N SER A 21 -12.99 4.06 -1.60
CA SER A 21 -14.17 4.68 -2.23
C SER A 21 -15.20 3.68 -2.77
N GLY A 22 -14.75 2.55 -3.34
CA GLY A 22 -15.66 1.44 -3.70
C GLY A 22 -16.49 0.89 -2.52
N HIS A 23 -15.88 0.65 -1.36
CA HIS A 23 -16.59 0.22 -0.16
C HIS A 23 -17.52 1.32 0.38
N LYS A 24 -17.06 2.57 0.38
CA LYS A 24 -17.86 3.74 0.81
C LYS A 24 -19.15 3.86 -0.03
N LEU A 25 -19.05 3.67 -1.35
CA LEU A 25 -20.21 3.65 -2.26
C LEU A 25 -21.16 2.48 -1.97
N LEU A 26 -20.60 1.27 -1.83
CA LEU A 26 -21.37 0.05 -1.50
C LEU A 26 -22.22 0.24 -0.23
N LEU A 27 -21.59 0.74 0.84
CA LEU A 27 -22.25 0.97 2.12
C LEU A 27 -23.26 2.12 2.05
N SER A 28 -22.91 3.22 1.36
CA SER A 28 -23.80 4.36 1.18
C SER A 28 -25.07 3.98 0.40
N MET A 29 -24.96 3.08 -0.58
CA MET A 29 -26.10 2.52 -1.31
C MET A 29 -27.00 1.67 -0.39
N ALA A 30 -26.44 0.85 0.49
CA ALA A 30 -27.21 0.10 1.49
C ALA A 30 -27.97 1.05 2.43
N ILE A 31 -27.26 2.01 3.01
CA ILE A 31 -27.75 2.94 4.03
C ILE A 31 -28.83 3.87 3.48
N SER A 32 -28.69 4.34 2.23
CA SER A 32 -29.69 5.22 1.59
C SER A 32 -30.97 4.49 1.20
N ARG A 33 -30.97 3.15 1.19
CA ARG A 33 -32.10 2.34 0.71
C ARG A 33 -32.76 1.52 1.81
N ALA A 34 -32.20 1.44 3.02
CA ALA A 34 -32.71 0.59 4.08
C ALA A 34 -32.77 1.29 5.44
N GLU A 35 -33.80 0.96 6.24
CA GLU A 35 -33.93 1.45 7.61
C GLU A 35 -32.84 0.91 8.54
N LYS A 36 -32.43 -0.33 8.32
CA LYS A 36 -31.36 -1.02 9.06
C LYS A 36 -30.39 -1.66 8.09
N VAL A 37 -29.10 -1.57 8.40
CA VAL A 37 -28.04 -2.22 7.62
C VAL A 37 -27.21 -3.11 8.53
N GLU A 38 -26.96 -4.33 8.07
CA GLU A 38 -26.05 -5.27 8.73
C GLU A 38 -24.83 -5.49 7.84
N ILE A 39 -23.67 -5.08 8.32
CA ILE A 39 -22.39 -5.24 7.63
C ILE A 39 -21.69 -6.47 8.21
N HIS A 40 -21.41 -7.43 7.35
CA HIS A 40 -20.76 -8.69 7.66
C HIS A 40 -19.31 -8.65 7.16
N VAL A 41 -18.38 -8.49 8.11
CA VAL A 41 -16.96 -8.34 7.86
C VAL A 41 -16.28 -9.71 7.96
N VAL A 42 -15.63 -10.14 6.88
CA VAL A 42 -14.92 -11.44 6.81
C VAL A 42 -13.89 -11.55 7.94
N ASN A 43 -13.82 -12.68 8.64
CA ASN A 43 -12.80 -12.94 9.68
C ASN A 43 -11.36 -13.04 9.10
N ASP A 44 -10.35 -13.05 9.95
CA ASP A 44 -8.95 -13.04 9.49
C ASP A 44 -8.50 -14.37 8.85
N GLU A 45 -9.06 -15.50 9.29
CA GLU A 45 -8.75 -16.81 8.70
C GLU A 45 -9.19 -16.88 7.22
N LEU A 46 -10.39 -16.38 6.91
CA LEU A 46 -10.89 -16.33 5.53
C LEU A 46 -10.25 -15.20 4.72
N ALA A 47 -9.95 -14.07 5.36
CA ALA A 47 -9.31 -12.94 4.69
C ALA A 47 -7.89 -13.30 4.24
N SER A 48 -7.07 -13.87 5.13
CA SER A 48 -5.67 -14.23 4.86
C SER A 48 -5.48 -15.20 3.69
N ARG A 49 -6.48 -16.07 3.41
CA ARG A 49 -6.48 -16.94 2.22
C ARG A 49 -6.42 -16.16 0.89
N LYS A 50 -6.79 -14.88 0.87
CA LYS A 50 -6.69 -14.01 -0.31
C LYS A 50 -5.33 -13.30 -0.41
N SER A 51 -4.73 -12.94 0.72
CA SER A 51 -3.49 -12.17 0.80
C SER A 51 -3.06 -12.06 2.27
N LEU A 52 -1.77 -12.25 2.54
CA LEU A 52 -1.20 -12.09 3.89
C LEU A 52 -1.18 -10.62 4.36
N PHE A 53 -1.17 -9.65 3.44
CA PHE A 53 -1.16 -8.21 3.75
C PHE A 53 -2.54 -7.57 3.96
N ILE A 54 -3.58 -8.38 4.17
CA ILE A 54 -4.91 -7.84 4.53
C ILE A 54 -4.87 -7.35 5.98
N GLN A 55 -5.49 -6.19 6.22
CA GLN A 55 -5.64 -5.62 7.56
C GLN A 55 -6.35 -6.60 8.51
N GLY A 56 -5.96 -6.60 9.79
CA GLY A 56 -6.61 -7.42 10.81
C GLY A 56 -8.09 -7.07 10.97
N TYR A 57 -8.88 -8.00 11.49
CA TYR A 57 -10.33 -7.85 11.61
C TYR A 57 -10.71 -6.61 12.41
N GLU A 58 -10.03 -6.39 13.53
CA GLU A 58 -10.26 -5.22 14.40
C GLU A 58 -9.96 -3.91 13.68
N GLU A 59 -8.87 -3.83 12.90
CA GLU A 59 -8.51 -2.63 12.12
C GLU A 59 -9.56 -2.33 11.05
N ARG A 60 -10.04 -3.37 10.33
CA ARG A 60 -11.08 -3.23 9.30
C ARG A 60 -12.42 -2.78 9.91
N VAL A 61 -12.81 -3.37 11.03
CA VAL A 61 -14.02 -2.97 11.77
C VAL A 61 -13.89 -1.54 12.28
N SER A 62 -12.77 -1.18 12.91
CA SER A 62 -12.51 0.18 13.41
C SER A 62 -12.64 1.21 12.29
N THR A 63 -12.01 0.96 11.14
CA THR A 63 -12.05 1.90 10.00
C THR A 63 -13.47 2.13 9.48
N ILE A 64 -14.32 1.08 9.47
CA ILE A 64 -15.73 1.21 9.08
C ILE A 64 -16.50 2.02 10.13
N LEU A 65 -16.27 1.76 11.42
CA LEU A 65 -16.92 2.48 12.53
C LEU A 65 -16.55 3.96 12.51
N ASP A 66 -15.28 4.30 12.33
CA ASP A 66 -14.79 5.68 12.24
C ASP A 66 -15.48 6.43 11.07
N TRP A 67 -15.61 5.76 9.92
CA TRP A 67 -16.32 6.33 8.76
C TRP A 67 -17.82 6.52 9.03
N LEU A 68 -18.48 5.59 9.71
CA LEU A 68 -19.90 5.72 10.08
C LEU A 68 -20.12 6.86 11.08
N GLU A 69 -19.20 7.03 12.04
CA GLU A 69 -19.23 8.11 13.03
C GLU A 69 -19.04 9.48 12.35
N GLU A 70 -18.06 9.60 11.44
CA GLU A 70 -17.84 10.82 10.64
C GLU A 70 -19.11 11.24 9.87
N LYS A 71 -19.90 10.26 9.40
CA LYS A 71 -21.17 10.51 8.69
C LYS A 71 -22.40 10.61 9.60
N SER A 72 -22.23 10.51 10.93
CA SER A 72 -23.34 10.50 11.90
C SER A 72 -24.39 9.42 11.62
N ILE A 73 -23.95 8.24 11.19
CA ILE A 73 -24.81 7.10 10.85
C ILE A 73 -24.84 6.12 12.02
N HIS A 74 -26.03 5.84 12.55
CA HIS A 74 -26.21 4.97 13.72
C HIS A 74 -27.13 3.76 13.48
N SER A 75 -27.73 3.65 12.30
CA SER A 75 -28.65 2.56 11.93
C SER A 75 -27.95 1.28 11.43
N VAL A 76 -26.64 1.20 11.61
CA VAL A 76 -25.77 0.15 11.07
C VAL A 76 -25.25 -0.73 12.20
N LYS A 77 -25.26 -2.05 11.99
CA LYS A 77 -24.63 -3.02 12.88
C LYS A 77 -23.54 -3.78 12.13
N LEU A 78 -22.44 -4.02 12.81
CA LEU A 78 -21.33 -4.81 12.28
C LEU A 78 -21.33 -6.20 12.93
N PHE A 79 -21.09 -7.21 12.12
CA PHE A 79 -20.98 -8.60 12.51
C PHE A 79 -19.77 -9.23 11.84
N GLN A 80 -19.22 -10.25 12.49
CA GLN A 80 -18.22 -11.10 11.86
C GLN A 80 -18.88 -12.04 10.84
N LEU A 81 -18.15 -12.35 9.78
CA LEU A 81 -18.53 -13.30 8.74
C LEU A 81 -17.54 -14.45 8.72
N ASP A 82 -18.01 -15.62 9.15
CA ASP A 82 -17.20 -16.84 9.35
C ASP A 82 -17.32 -17.87 8.22
N ASP A 83 -18.17 -17.60 7.23
CA ASP A 83 -18.36 -18.46 6.05
C ASP A 83 -18.69 -17.64 4.78
N SER A 84 -18.99 -18.32 3.67
CA SER A 84 -19.19 -17.68 2.36
C SER A 84 -20.53 -16.94 2.19
N PHE A 85 -21.54 -17.22 3.02
CA PHE A 85 -22.89 -16.70 2.87
C PHE A 85 -23.42 -15.93 4.09
N GLY A 86 -22.85 -16.18 5.27
CA GLY A 86 -23.27 -15.57 6.53
C GLY A 86 -24.72 -15.87 6.84
N PRO A 87 -25.46 -14.93 7.48
CA PRO A 87 -26.84 -15.17 7.84
C PRO A 87 -27.78 -15.11 6.63
N ALA A 88 -27.34 -14.60 5.47
CA ALA A 88 -28.21 -14.24 4.36
C ALA A 88 -29.16 -15.38 3.89
N PRO A 89 -28.75 -16.66 3.82
CA PRO A 89 -29.65 -17.75 3.43
C PRO A 89 -30.79 -18.03 4.42
N VAL A 90 -30.63 -17.66 5.70
CA VAL A 90 -31.58 -17.99 6.79
C VAL A 90 -32.17 -16.76 7.49
N HIS A 91 -31.68 -15.55 7.16
CA HIS A 91 -32.09 -14.31 7.81
C HIS A 91 -33.53 -13.93 7.46
N LYS A 92 -34.45 -14.12 8.41
CA LYS A 92 -35.90 -14.03 8.18
C LYS A 92 -36.41 -12.60 7.97
N SER A 93 -35.75 -11.61 8.57
CA SER A 93 -36.17 -10.20 8.51
C SER A 93 -35.44 -9.37 7.45
N ALA A 94 -34.44 -9.94 6.76
CA ALA A 94 -33.77 -9.25 5.66
C ALA A 94 -34.62 -9.33 4.40
N ASP A 95 -34.70 -8.20 3.70
CA ASP A 95 -35.44 -8.02 2.46
C ASP A 95 -34.58 -7.47 1.32
N ALA A 96 -33.33 -7.08 1.60
CA ALA A 96 -32.33 -6.69 0.61
C ALA A 96 -30.92 -7.22 0.89
N ILE A 97 -30.12 -7.33 -0.17
CA ILE A 97 -28.68 -7.61 -0.11
C ILE A 97 -27.96 -6.75 -1.15
N VAL A 98 -26.82 -6.19 -0.79
CA VAL A 98 -26.00 -5.41 -1.73
C VAL A 98 -24.96 -6.30 -2.39
N ALA A 99 -24.78 -6.13 -3.70
CA ALA A 99 -23.81 -6.86 -4.50
C ALA A 99 -22.99 -5.91 -5.37
N THR A 100 -21.71 -6.24 -5.54
CA THR A 100 -20.90 -5.79 -6.69
C THR A 100 -21.06 -6.80 -7.84
N PRO A 101 -20.66 -6.43 -9.07
CA PRO A 101 -20.60 -7.37 -10.19
C PRO A 101 -19.97 -8.74 -9.87
N GLU A 102 -18.90 -8.80 -9.06
CA GLU A 102 -18.25 -10.08 -8.72
C GLU A 102 -19.03 -10.91 -7.69
N THR A 103 -19.85 -10.27 -6.86
CA THR A 103 -20.61 -10.95 -5.79
C THR A 103 -22.05 -11.25 -6.18
N LEU A 104 -22.50 -10.77 -7.34
CA LEU A 104 -23.85 -10.98 -7.85
C LEU A 104 -24.24 -12.46 -7.97
N ALA A 105 -23.32 -13.31 -8.44
CA ALA A 105 -23.56 -14.75 -8.54
C ALA A 105 -23.82 -15.40 -7.16
N ASN A 106 -23.10 -14.97 -6.13
CA ASN A 106 -23.31 -15.45 -4.75
C ASN A 106 -24.67 -15.00 -4.22
N CYS A 107 -25.10 -13.78 -4.51
CA CYS A 107 -26.44 -13.29 -4.13
C CYS A 107 -27.57 -14.08 -4.80
N HIS A 108 -27.40 -14.50 -6.06
CA HIS A 108 -28.34 -15.40 -6.72
C HIS A 108 -28.38 -16.78 -6.08
N GLU A 109 -27.23 -17.33 -5.67
CA GLU A 109 -27.17 -18.60 -4.94
C GLU A 109 -27.87 -18.50 -3.58
N ILE A 110 -27.61 -17.44 -2.81
CA ILE A 110 -28.32 -17.16 -1.56
C ILE A 110 -29.84 -17.18 -1.79
N ASN A 111 -30.32 -16.52 -2.85
CA ASN A 111 -31.75 -16.52 -3.17
C ASN A 111 -32.31 -17.90 -3.53
N ARG A 112 -31.54 -18.77 -4.21
CA ARG A 112 -31.95 -20.17 -4.44
C ARG A 112 -32.09 -20.95 -3.13
N ILE A 113 -31.14 -20.79 -2.21
CA ILE A 113 -31.18 -21.45 -0.89
C ILE A 113 -32.39 -20.94 -0.09
N ARG A 114 -32.63 -19.63 -0.08
CA ARG A 114 -33.80 -19.01 0.59
C ARG A 114 -35.11 -19.58 0.08
N GLU A 115 -35.31 -19.65 -1.24
CA GLU A 115 -36.52 -20.20 -1.83
C GLU A 115 -36.73 -21.67 -1.46
N SER A 116 -35.67 -22.48 -1.53
CA SER A 116 -35.74 -23.90 -1.13
C SER A 116 -36.09 -24.09 0.36
N SER A 117 -35.80 -23.09 1.19
CA SER A 117 -36.09 -23.06 2.63
C SER A 117 -37.40 -22.33 2.97
N GLY A 118 -38.19 -21.93 1.96
CA GLY A 118 -39.47 -21.24 2.16
C GLY A 118 -39.36 -19.77 2.56
N LEU A 119 -38.20 -19.14 2.37
CA LEU A 119 -37.99 -17.71 2.60
C LEU A 119 -38.15 -16.90 1.31
N ALA A 120 -38.63 -15.66 1.44
CA ALA A 120 -38.70 -14.73 0.30
C ALA A 120 -37.30 -14.36 -0.19
N LYS A 121 -37.16 -14.16 -1.51
CA LYS A 121 -35.94 -13.65 -2.13
C LYS A 121 -35.58 -12.27 -1.57
N LEU A 122 -34.28 -12.04 -1.36
CA LEU A 122 -33.72 -10.72 -1.12
C LEU A 122 -33.70 -9.93 -2.43
N SER A 123 -34.07 -8.65 -2.35
CA SER A 123 -33.86 -7.71 -3.45
C SER A 123 -32.36 -7.44 -3.56
N ILE A 124 -31.77 -7.71 -4.72
CA ILE A 124 -30.34 -7.50 -4.95
C ILE A 124 -30.13 -6.06 -5.40
N LEU A 125 -29.37 -5.30 -4.61
CA LEU A 125 -28.95 -3.95 -4.91
C LEU A 125 -27.56 -4.00 -5.54
N GLU A 126 -27.51 -4.00 -6.86
CA GLU A 126 -26.26 -4.00 -7.60
C GLU A 126 -25.61 -2.60 -7.57
N VAL A 127 -24.34 -2.55 -7.19
CA VAL A 127 -23.54 -1.33 -7.10
C VAL A 127 -22.34 -1.46 -8.06
N PRO A 128 -22.19 -0.54 -9.02
CA PRO A 128 -21.06 -0.58 -9.94
C PRO A 128 -19.74 -0.28 -9.22
N HIS A 129 -18.63 -0.69 -9.83
CA HIS A 129 -17.32 -0.31 -9.35
C HIS A 129 -17.04 1.18 -9.55
N MET A 130 -16.34 1.75 -8.58
CA MET A 130 -15.64 3.01 -8.76
C MET A 130 -14.36 2.76 -9.56
N LEU A 131 -14.06 3.68 -10.47
CA LEU A 131 -12.83 3.66 -11.27
C LEU A 131 -11.82 4.65 -10.68
N ASP A 132 -10.54 4.31 -10.80
CA ASP A 132 -9.41 5.15 -10.44
C ASP A 132 -9.05 6.14 -11.55
N PHE A 133 -8.01 6.95 -11.32
CA PHE A 133 -7.50 7.93 -12.28
C PHE A 133 -7.10 7.33 -13.64
N SER A 134 -6.79 6.03 -13.70
CA SER A 134 -6.39 5.29 -14.91
C SER A 134 -7.56 4.57 -15.59
N GLY A 135 -8.79 4.71 -15.07
CA GLY A 135 -9.99 4.03 -15.58
C GLY A 135 -10.08 2.56 -15.15
N GLN A 136 -9.26 2.09 -14.22
CA GLN A 136 -9.30 0.73 -13.68
C GLN A 136 -10.09 0.70 -12.37
N ILE A 137 -10.60 -0.48 -11.97
CA ILE A 137 -11.41 -0.62 -10.75
C ILE A 137 -10.57 -0.27 -9.50
N ILE A 138 -11.09 0.61 -8.63
CA ILE A 138 -10.54 0.81 -7.29
C ILE A 138 -10.73 -0.47 -6.48
N SER A 139 -9.63 -1.07 -6.04
CA SER A 139 -9.65 -2.29 -5.24
C SER A 139 -8.53 -2.28 -4.20
N SER A 140 -8.74 -2.99 -3.09
CA SER A 140 -7.72 -3.17 -2.04
C SER A 140 -6.42 -3.74 -2.60
N SER A 141 -6.47 -4.60 -3.62
CA SER A 141 -5.26 -5.16 -4.25
C SER A 141 -4.36 -4.08 -4.88
N ARG A 142 -4.95 -3.11 -5.59
CA ARG A 142 -4.20 -1.99 -6.20
C ARG A 142 -3.67 -1.01 -5.17
N ILE A 143 -4.40 -0.82 -4.07
CA ILE A 143 -3.95 -0.01 -2.93
C ILE A 143 -2.74 -0.69 -2.28
N ARG A 144 -2.82 -2.00 -2.01
CA ARG A 144 -1.71 -2.77 -1.44
C ARG A 144 -0.51 -2.80 -2.37
N SER A 145 -0.71 -2.88 -3.69
CA SER A 145 0.40 -2.84 -4.66
C SER A 145 1.00 -1.45 -4.88
N GLY A 146 0.56 -0.42 -4.14
CA GLY A 146 1.09 0.94 -4.27
C GLY A 146 0.68 1.70 -5.54
N LYS A 147 -0.30 1.20 -6.31
CA LYS A 147 -0.71 1.85 -7.58
C LYS A 147 -1.62 3.06 -7.38
N ILE A 148 -2.47 3.00 -6.36
CA ILE A 148 -3.45 4.04 -6.02
C ILE A 148 -3.57 4.20 -4.51
N ASP A 149 -4.10 5.33 -4.07
CA ASP A 149 -4.59 5.51 -2.72
C ASP A 149 -6.03 5.00 -2.52
N SER A 150 -6.58 5.18 -1.32
CA SER A 150 -7.94 4.74 -0.95
C SER A 150 -9.06 5.41 -1.74
N ASP A 151 -8.79 6.54 -2.38
CA ASP A 151 -9.78 7.28 -3.15
C ASP A 151 -9.59 7.12 -4.66
N GLY A 152 -8.55 6.39 -5.10
CA GLY A 152 -8.27 6.10 -6.50
C GLY A 152 -7.34 7.11 -7.17
N ASN A 153 -6.64 7.94 -6.40
CA ASN A 153 -5.65 8.88 -6.92
C ASN A 153 -4.26 8.22 -7.01
N PRO A 154 -3.37 8.70 -7.88
CA PRO A 154 -1.99 8.26 -7.88
C PRO A 154 -1.23 8.79 -6.65
N TRP A 155 -0.15 8.09 -6.26
CA TRP A 155 0.75 8.56 -5.20
C TRP A 155 1.66 9.70 -5.64
N ILE A 156 1.95 9.79 -6.95
CA ILE A 156 2.67 10.88 -7.59
C ILE A 156 1.80 11.36 -8.76
N ASP A 157 1.37 12.62 -8.73
CA ASP A 157 0.55 13.19 -9.79
C ASP A 157 1.34 13.33 -11.11
N GLN A 158 0.61 13.46 -12.22
CA GLN A 158 1.20 13.46 -13.56
C GLN A 158 2.18 14.62 -13.76
N ASP A 159 1.87 15.82 -13.23
CA ASP A 159 2.71 16.99 -13.41
C ASP A 159 4.06 16.80 -12.70
N ARG A 160 4.03 16.30 -11.45
CA ARG A 160 5.24 15.95 -10.70
C ARG A 160 6.01 14.79 -11.30
N ARG A 161 5.30 13.78 -11.82
CA ARG A 161 5.91 12.62 -12.47
C ARG A 161 6.72 13.02 -13.71
N SER A 162 6.26 14.02 -14.46
CA SER A 162 6.93 14.48 -15.68
C SER A 162 7.94 15.60 -15.47
N SER A 163 8.12 16.08 -14.24
CA SER A 163 8.97 17.24 -13.95
C SER A 163 10.13 16.87 -13.03
N SER A 164 11.22 17.64 -13.11
CA SER A 164 12.26 17.57 -12.10
C SER A 164 11.80 18.32 -10.86
N LEU A 165 11.95 17.72 -9.68
CA LEU A 165 11.50 18.29 -8.42
C LEU A 165 12.72 18.65 -7.59
N LYS A 166 12.82 19.91 -7.16
CA LYS A 166 13.93 20.41 -6.36
C LYS A 166 13.53 20.59 -4.90
N MET A 167 14.37 20.08 -4.01
CA MET A 167 14.17 20.24 -2.58
C MET A 167 14.33 21.71 -2.16
N VAL A 168 13.38 22.20 -1.38
CA VAL A 168 13.48 23.50 -0.71
C VAL A 168 14.25 23.38 0.59
N SER A 169 15.04 24.40 0.96
CA SER A 169 15.89 24.36 2.17
C SER A 169 15.09 24.23 3.48
N SER A 170 13.79 24.55 3.48
CA SER A 170 12.92 24.37 4.65
C SER A 170 12.69 22.90 5.02
N LEU A 171 12.94 21.95 4.10
CA LEU A 171 12.83 20.51 4.34
C LEU A 171 14.02 19.91 5.10
N ASP A 172 15.12 20.67 5.25
CA ASP A 172 16.36 20.17 5.86
C ASP A 172 16.16 19.62 7.27
N SER A 173 15.28 20.24 8.08
CA SER A 173 15.00 19.76 9.44
C SER A 173 14.10 18.52 9.47
N GLU A 174 13.20 18.41 8.50
CA GLU A 174 12.24 17.30 8.42
C GLU A 174 12.93 16.01 7.99
N LEU A 175 13.81 16.10 6.99
CA LEU A 175 14.56 14.97 6.45
C LEU A 175 15.71 14.51 7.36
N LYS A 176 16.19 15.37 8.27
CA LYS A 176 17.20 14.98 9.28
C LYS A 176 16.67 14.01 10.32
N THR A 177 15.36 13.96 10.52
CA THR A 177 14.76 13.01 11.44
C THR A 177 14.52 11.70 10.69
N PRO A 178 15.17 10.59 11.08
CA PRO A 178 15.01 9.33 10.37
C PRO A 178 13.53 8.94 10.31
N MET A 179 13.07 8.61 9.11
CA MET A 179 11.74 8.09 8.87
C MET A 179 11.83 6.57 8.99
N GLY A 180 11.77 6.07 10.22
CA GLY A 180 11.80 4.64 10.50
C GLY A 180 12.41 4.29 11.85
N THR A 181 12.59 3.00 12.06
CA THR A 181 13.31 2.49 13.23
C THR A 181 14.81 2.56 12.94
N LEU A 182 15.54 3.26 13.81
CA LEU A 182 16.98 3.40 13.72
C LEU A 182 17.68 2.28 14.51
N PHE A 183 18.57 1.56 13.82
CA PHE A 183 19.47 0.58 14.39
C PHE A 183 20.86 1.18 14.46
N ASN A 184 21.43 1.24 15.67
CA ASN A 184 22.70 1.92 15.91
C ASN A 184 23.85 0.96 15.69
N GLY A 185 24.93 1.44 15.10
CA GLY A 185 26.15 0.64 14.92
C GLY A 185 27.38 1.53 14.77
N PRO A 186 28.58 1.00 15.07
CA PRO A 186 29.82 1.71 14.77
C PRO A 186 29.93 1.96 13.26
N GLU A 187 30.37 3.15 12.87
CA GLU A 187 30.57 3.50 11.44
C GLU A 187 31.61 2.58 10.77
N GLU A 188 32.56 2.04 11.55
CA GLU A 188 33.57 1.09 11.08
C GLU A 188 33.03 -0.34 10.89
N PHE A 189 31.86 -0.66 11.48
CA PHE A 189 31.26 -2.00 11.50
C PHE A 189 29.74 -1.91 11.20
N PRO A 190 29.35 -1.51 9.98
CA PRO A 190 27.94 -1.35 9.60
C PRO A 190 27.14 -2.67 9.70
N GLU A 191 27.80 -3.82 9.62
CA GLU A 191 27.19 -5.15 9.73
C GLU A 191 26.50 -5.39 11.08
N ILE A 192 26.91 -4.68 12.14
CA ILE A 192 26.28 -4.80 13.46
C ILE A 192 24.87 -4.23 13.43
N ALA A 193 24.73 -2.99 12.93
CA ALA A 193 23.41 -2.35 12.79
C ALA A 193 22.55 -3.10 11.76
N MET A 194 23.17 -3.54 10.66
CA MET A 194 22.47 -4.28 9.61
C MET A 194 21.96 -5.64 10.10
N GLY A 195 22.72 -6.33 10.95
CA GLY A 195 22.30 -7.59 11.57
C GLY A 195 21.02 -7.42 12.40
N GLU A 196 21.00 -6.45 13.30
CA GLU A 196 19.80 -6.15 14.12
C GLU A 196 18.62 -5.70 13.24
N ALA A 197 18.88 -4.89 12.21
CA ALA A 197 17.87 -4.46 11.24
C ALA A 197 17.23 -5.67 10.54
N LEU A 198 18.03 -6.60 10.02
CA LEU A 198 17.55 -7.80 9.32
C LEU A 198 16.76 -8.75 10.23
N GLU A 199 17.12 -8.84 11.51
CA GLU A 199 16.36 -9.62 12.50
C GLU A 199 14.95 -9.04 12.75
N SER A 200 14.75 -7.75 12.52
CA SER A 200 13.46 -7.08 12.69
C SER A 200 12.51 -7.21 11.49
N ILE A 201 12.98 -7.75 10.36
CA ILE A 201 12.26 -7.76 9.08
C ILE A 201 11.68 -9.15 8.80
N ASP A 202 10.42 -9.21 8.40
CA ASP A 202 9.81 -10.42 7.84
C ASP A 202 10.26 -10.64 6.39
N ARG A 203 11.44 -11.21 6.24
CA ARG A 203 12.12 -11.37 4.92
C ARG A 203 11.35 -12.28 3.95
N GLU A 204 10.52 -13.19 4.44
CA GLU A 204 9.77 -14.11 3.57
C GLU A 204 8.57 -13.42 2.90
N ASN A 205 8.09 -12.33 3.50
CA ASN A 205 6.90 -11.60 3.07
C ASN A 205 7.16 -10.12 2.83
N SER A 206 8.39 -9.72 2.50
CA SER A 206 8.71 -8.32 2.23
C SER A 206 9.67 -8.19 1.07
N THR A 207 9.41 -7.23 0.18
CA THR A 207 10.41 -6.72 -0.76
C THR A 207 11.40 -5.85 0.00
N ILE A 208 12.67 -6.18 -0.05
CA ILE A 208 13.75 -5.46 0.64
C ILE A 208 14.47 -4.55 -0.36
N ILE A 209 14.41 -3.25 -0.08
CA ILE A 209 14.96 -2.19 -0.92
C ILE A 209 16.06 -1.49 -0.12
N ALA A 210 17.30 -1.59 -0.57
CA ALA A 210 18.44 -0.96 0.06
C ALA A 210 18.89 0.28 -0.71
N VAL A 211 19.07 1.39 -0.01
CA VAL A 211 19.47 2.67 -0.58
C VAL A 211 20.82 3.11 0.01
N GLY A 212 21.72 3.46 -0.90
CA GLY A 212 23.07 3.93 -0.65
C GLY A 212 24.11 2.82 -0.65
N ASP A 213 25.29 3.17 -1.15
CA ASP A 213 26.39 2.25 -1.41
C ASP A 213 26.78 1.43 -0.17
N VAL A 214 26.90 2.06 0.99
CA VAL A 214 27.25 1.35 2.24
C VAL A 214 26.17 0.33 2.61
N SER A 215 24.89 0.69 2.50
CA SER A 215 23.78 -0.21 2.84
C SER A 215 23.76 -1.43 1.93
N VAL A 216 23.90 -1.20 0.63
CA VAL A 216 23.89 -2.27 -0.39
C VAL A 216 25.13 -3.16 -0.25
N ALA A 217 26.33 -2.57 -0.13
CA ALA A 217 27.58 -3.31 0.06
C ALA A 217 27.53 -4.19 1.32
N THR A 218 27.08 -3.63 2.44
CA THR A 218 27.00 -4.36 3.72
C THR A 218 26.08 -5.58 3.60
N LEU A 219 24.92 -5.43 2.95
CA LEU A 219 24.00 -6.56 2.73
C LEU A 219 24.66 -7.66 1.89
N LEU A 220 25.33 -7.28 0.79
CA LEU A 220 26.01 -8.23 -0.09
C LEU A 220 27.16 -8.97 0.62
N GLU A 221 27.96 -8.26 1.42
CA GLU A 221 29.03 -8.85 2.24
C GLU A 221 28.50 -9.85 3.27
N MET A 222 27.29 -9.60 3.80
CA MET A 222 26.57 -10.52 4.68
C MET A 222 25.91 -11.69 3.93
N GLY A 223 26.08 -11.77 2.60
CA GLY A 223 25.49 -12.81 1.75
C GLY A 223 24.01 -12.60 1.46
N PHE A 224 23.52 -11.38 1.57
CA PHE A 224 22.13 -11.01 1.32
C PHE A 224 22.03 -10.06 0.12
N ILE A 225 21.33 -10.49 -0.94
CA ILE A 225 21.05 -9.65 -2.10
C ILE A 225 19.69 -8.99 -1.89
N PRO A 226 19.60 -7.65 -1.74
CA PRO A 226 18.30 -6.98 -1.68
C PRO A 226 17.55 -7.15 -3.00
N ASP A 227 16.22 -7.14 -2.95
CA ASP A 227 15.39 -7.20 -4.17
C ASP A 227 15.65 -5.98 -5.05
N ILE A 228 15.87 -4.82 -4.43
CA ILE A 228 16.28 -3.61 -5.13
C ILE A 228 17.45 -2.95 -4.38
N GLY A 229 18.56 -2.70 -5.09
CA GLY A 229 19.64 -1.84 -4.61
C GLY A 229 19.63 -0.51 -5.36
N ILE A 230 19.82 0.62 -4.67
CA ILE A 230 19.96 1.93 -5.30
C ILE A 230 21.27 2.55 -4.81
N ILE A 231 22.17 2.86 -5.74
CA ILE A 231 23.54 3.31 -5.45
C ILE A 231 23.91 4.47 -6.38
N ASP A 232 24.79 5.37 -5.94
CA ASP A 232 25.31 6.48 -6.76
C ASP A 232 26.79 6.30 -7.13
N GLY A 233 27.43 5.23 -6.63
CA GLY A 233 28.84 4.95 -6.87
C GLY A 233 29.78 5.89 -6.09
N MET A 234 29.24 6.69 -5.18
CA MET A 234 29.99 7.57 -4.29
C MET A 234 29.88 7.09 -2.84
N THR A 235 30.93 7.33 -2.06
CA THR A 235 30.78 7.36 -0.60
C THR A 235 31.51 8.56 -0.06
N LYS A 236 30.81 9.40 0.72
CA LYS A 236 31.36 10.64 1.31
C LYS A 236 31.90 11.64 0.26
N ARG A 237 31.28 11.69 -0.94
CA ARG A 237 31.65 12.60 -2.06
C ARG A 237 33.05 12.36 -2.63
N ILE A 238 33.54 11.13 -2.55
CA ILE A 238 34.76 10.65 -3.20
C ILE A 238 34.33 9.49 -4.10
N GLU A 239 34.77 9.50 -5.36
CA GLU A 239 34.57 8.39 -6.30
C GLU A 239 35.25 7.15 -5.71
N LEU A 240 34.51 6.05 -5.57
CA LEU A 240 35.05 4.80 -5.06
C LEU A 240 36.14 4.29 -6.02
N GLU A 241 37.29 3.89 -5.46
CA GLU A 241 38.30 3.15 -6.22
C GLU A 241 37.66 1.88 -6.82
N GLU A 242 38.11 1.40 -7.99
CA GLU A 242 37.53 0.23 -8.67
C GLU A 242 37.41 -1.02 -7.77
N SER A 243 38.29 -1.16 -6.77
CA SER A 243 38.25 -2.26 -5.79
C SER A 243 37.19 -2.10 -4.69
N GLN A 244 36.56 -0.94 -4.59
CA GLN A 244 35.53 -0.59 -3.60
C GLN A 244 34.15 -0.42 -4.23
N LYS A 245 34.07 -0.41 -5.58
CA LYS A 245 32.79 -0.44 -6.28
C LYS A 245 32.06 -1.73 -5.96
N ILE A 246 30.76 -1.60 -5.76
CA ILE A 246 29.87 -2.73 -5.49
C ILE A 246 29.88 -3.65 -6.71
N ASP A 247 30.08 -4.94 -6.49
CA ASP A 247 29.93 -5.93 -7.53
C ASP A 247 28.43 -6.11 -7.86
N THR A 248 27.98 -5.38 -8.87
CA THR A 248 26.60 -5.41 -9.35
C THR A 248 26.23 -6.72 -10.05
N THR A 249 27.19 -7.59 -10.36
CA THR A 249 26.94 -8.87 -11.05
C THR A 249 26.13 -9.87 -10.22
N SER A 250 25.98 -9.61 -8.92
CA SER A 250 25.10 -10.39 -8.03
C SER A 250 23.61 -10.10 -8.25
N PHE A 251 23.26 -8.97 -8.88
CA PHE A 251 21.88 -8.64 -9.24
C PHE A 251 21.48 -9.27 -10.58
N GLY A 252 20.21 -9.63 -10.72
CA GLY A 252 19.68 -10.15 -11.99
C GLY A 252 19.51 -9.08 -13.07
N ASN A 253 19.21 -7.84 -12.67
CA ASN A 253 19.02 -6.70 -13.56
C ASN A 253 19.82 -5.48 -13.11
N GLU A 254 20.17 -4.64 -14.07
CA GLU A 254 20.84 -3.37 -13.85
C GLU A 254 20.14 -2.26 -14.63
N LEU A 255 19.75 -1.21 -13.91
CA LEU A 255 19.10 -0.01 -14.44
C LEU A 255 19.97 1.22 -14.15
N THR A 256 19.69 2.32 -14.85
CA THR A 256 20.36 3.60 -14.63
C THR A 256 19.35 4.72 -14.47
N ALA A 257 19.62 5.66 -13.56
CA ALA A 257 18.80 6.85 -13.37
C ALA A 257 19.67 8.11 -13.31
N LYS A 258 19.15 9.25 -13.74
CA LYS A 258 19.80 10.57 -13.55
C LYS A 258 19.10 11.34 -12.46
N ASN A 259 19.78 11.69 -11.37
CA ASN A 259 19.15 12.43 -10.28
C ASN A 259 20.12 13.44 -9.65
N PRO A 260 20.18 14.69 -10.15
CA PRO A 260 21.11 15.68 -9.62
C PRO A 260 20.95 15.93 -8.10
N PRO A 261 21.98 16.42 -7.41
CA PRO A 261 21.93 16.68 -5.97
C PRO A 261 20.70 17.47 -5.52
N GLY A 262 20.01 16.98 -4.48
CA GLY A 262 18.79 17.59 -3.96
C GLY A 262 17.58 17.60 -4.90
N HIS A 263 17.56 16.74 -5.93
CA HIS A 263 16.42 16.58 -6.83
C HIS A 263 15.73 15.22 -6.70
N LEU A 264 14.52 15.14 -7.23
CA LEU A 264 13.80 13.92 -7.57
C LEU A 264 13.35 14.05 -9.04
N THR A 265 13.84 13.19 -9.92
CA THR A 265 13.62 13.31 -11.37
C THR A 265 12.65 12.27 -11.93
N PRO A 266 12.09 12.50 -13.13
CA PRO A 266 11.33 11.48 -13.86
C PRO A 266 12.17 10.22 -14.13
N SER A 267 13.46 10.40 -14.42
CA SER A 267 14.39 9.28 -14.67
C SER A 267 14.54 8.36 -13.44
N LEU A 268 14.55 8.93 -12.22
CA LEU A 268 14.59 8.12 -11.00
C LEU A 268 13.25 7.44 -10.72
N ILE A 269 12.13 8.13 -10.97
CA ILE A 269 10.79 7.53 -10.84
C ILE A 269 10.65 6.32 -11.77
N ASP A 270 10.97 6.47 -13.05
CA ASP A 270 10.81 5.41 -14.05
C ASP A 270 11.70 4.19 -13.71
N ALA A 271 12.95 4.41 -13.28
CA ALA A 271 13.84 3.33 -12.87
C ALA A 271 13.33 2.59 -11.62
N ILE A 272 12.78 3.31 -10.63
CA ILE A 272 12.19 2.69 -9.43
C ILE A 272 10.95 1.86 -9.80
N GLU A 273 10.07 2.37 -10.67
CA GLU A 273 8.89 1.62 -11.11
C GLU A 273 9.25 0.37 -11.91
N GLU A 274 10.24 0.47 -12.80
CA GLU A 274 10.75 -0.67 -13.56
C GLU A 274 11.33 -1.73 -12.61
N ALA A 275 12.18 -1.33 -11.66
CA ALA A 275 12.74 -2.22 -10.64
C ALA A 275 11.65 -2.90 -9.78
N LEU A 276 10.61 -2.16 -9.36
CA LEU A 276 9.47 -2.71 -8.61
C LEU A 276 8.61 -3.68 -9.42
N SER A 277 8.72 -3.67 -10.75
CA SER A 277 7.99 -4.56 -11.65
C SER A 277 8.76 -5.82 -12.03
N ASN A 278 10.07 -5.85 -11.76
CA ASN A 278 10.93 -6.98 -12.07
C ASN A 278 10.73 -8.14 -11.09
N GLU A 279 10.85 -9.37 -11.60
CA GLU A 279 10.82 -10.59 -10.78
C GLU A 279 12.20 -10.93 -10.18
N GLU A 280 13.28 -10.51 -10.84
CA GLU A 280 14.65 -10.70 -10.37
C GLU A 280 15.20 -9.45 -9.68
N SER A 281 16.18 -9.65 -8.78
CA SER A 281 16.81 -8.55 -8.07
C SER A 281 17.38 -7.51 -9.03
N THR A 282 17.19 -6.23 -8.73
CA THR A 282 17.56 -5.13 -9.61
C THR A 282 18.43 -4.12 -8.88
N VAL A 283 19.55 -3.71 -9.47
CA VAL A 283 20.32 -2.55 -9.00
C VAL A 283 20.06 -1.35 -9.89
N ILE A 284 19.87 -0.18 -9.29
CA ILE A 284 19.73 1.11 -9.96
C ILE A 284 20.99 1.92 -9.69
N ASN A 285 21.78 2.17 -10.73
CA ASN A 285 22.92 3.09 -10.67
C ASN A 285 22.46 4.53 -10.94
N VAL A 286 22.62 5.41 -9.98
CA VAL A 286 22.18 6.80 -10.02
C VAL A 286 23.36 7.70 -10.42
N ASP A 287 23.26 8.34 -11.58
CA ASP A 287 24.11 9.47 -11.97
C ASP A 287 23.61 10.72 -11.21
N GLY A 288 24.17 10.94 -10.01
CA GLY A 288 23.81 12.05 -9.12
C GLY A 288 23.77 11.65 -7.64
N GLU A 289 22.66 11.89 -6.93
CA GLU A 289 22.44 11.51 -5.52
C GLU A 289 21.19 10.62 -5.38
N GLU A 290 21.26 9.61 -4.52
CA GLU A 290 20.19 8.67 -4.16
C GLU A 290 19.50 8.98 -2.82
N ASP A 291 20.04 9.94 -2.03
CA ASP A 291 19.59 10.28 -0.66
C ASP A 291 18.07 10.52 -0.53
N LEU A 292 17.43 11.08 -1.56
CA LEU A 292 16.00 11.40 -1.56
C LEU A 292 15.13 10.28 -2.15
N ALA A 293 15.72 9.26 -2.75
CA ALA A 293 15.02 8.12 -3.33
C ALA A 293 14.01 7.44 -2.37
N PRO A 294 14.26 7.31 -1.05
CA PRO A 294 13.30 6.72 -0.12
C PRO A 294 11.89 7.35 -0.18
N ILE A 295 11.78 8.65 -0.48
CA ILE A 295 10.49 9.34 -0.63
C ILE A 295 9.70 8.74 -1.81
N LEU A 296 10.34 8.59 -2.97
CA LEU A 296 9.72 8.02 -4.17
C LEU A 296 9.44 6.54 -3.99
N ILE A 297 10.40 5.79 -3.43
CA ILE A 297 10.25 4.35 -3.17
C ILE A 297 9.02 4.11 -2.32
N HIS A 298 8.86 4.82 -1.20
CA HIS A 298 7.69 4.63 -0.36
C HIS A 298 6.40 4.98 -1.09
N CYS A 299 6.33 6.06 -1.88
CA CYS A 299 5.17 6.39 -2.69
C CYS A 299 4.78 5.25 -3.65
N LEU A 300 5.74 4.58 -4.28
CA LEU A 300 5.51 3.63 -5.38
C LEU A 300 5.46 2.16 -4.93
N ALA A 301 6.26 1.77 -3.94
CA ALA A 301 6.43 0.38 -3.53
C ALA A 301 5.16 -0.23 -2.94
N PRO A 302 4.91 -1.55 -3.10
CA PRO A 302 3.84 -2.23 -2.40
C PRO A 302 3.89 -2.01 -0.88
N ILE A 303 2.72 -1.97 -0.24
CA ILE A 303 2.60 -1.97 1.22
C ILE A 303 3.25 -3.26 1.76
N GLY A 304 4.07 -3.13 2.79
CA GLY A 304 4.88 -4.21 3.34
C GLY A 304 6.31 -4.26 2.81
N SER A 305 6.64 -3.50 1.75
CA SER A 305 8.03 -3.34 1.30
C SER A 305 8.86 -2.60 2.34
N VAL A 306 10.09 -3.06 2.56
CA VAL A 306 11.01 -2.51 3.56
C VAL A 306 12.12 -1.73 2.87
N VAL A 307 12.26 -0.46 3.25
CA VAL A 307 13.34 0.39 2.77
C VAL A 307 14.40 0.50 3.86
N ILE A 308 15.63 0.15 3.51
CA ILE A 308 16.82 0.19 4.37
C ILE A 308 17.75 1.25 3.82
N TYR A 309 18.12 2.23 4.65
CA TYR A 309 19.03 3.30 4.21
C TYR A 309 19.93 3.78 5.36
N GLY A 310 21.13 4.26 5.02
CA GLY A 310 22.10 4.71 5.99
C GLY A 310 21.71 6.02 6.68
N GLN A 311 22.00 6.14 7.97
CA GLN A 311 21.98 7.40 8.72
C GLN A 311 23.42 7.77 9.11
N PRO A 312 23.99 8.83 8.52
CA PRO A 312 25.39 9.20 8.74
C PRO A 312 25.76 9.32 10.22
N LYS A 313 26.82 8.63 10.63
CA LYS A 313 27.38 8.61 12.01
C LYS A 313 26.46 8.00 13.08
N VAL A 314 25.38 7.34 12.67
CA VAL A 314 24.40 6.78 13.62
C VAL A 314 24.16 5.29 13.36
N GLY A 315 23.92 4.89 12.12
CA GLY A 315 23.67 3.49 11.77
C GLY A 315 22.76 3.36 10.55
N VAL A 316 21.77 2.47 10.63
CA VAL A 316 20.85 2.13 9.53
C VAL A 316 19.41 2.36 9.95
N VAL A 317 18.59 2.90 9.05
CA VAL A 317 17.16 3.09 9.24
C VAL A 317 16.40 2.03 8.46
N VAL A 318 15.42 1.42 9.11
CA VAL A 318 14.47 0.50 8.49
C VAL A 318 13.08 1.11 8.53
N GLN A 319 12.43 1.21 7.37
CA GLN A 319 11.07 1.72 7.27
C GLN A 319 10.20 0.78 6.42
N VAL A 320 9.12 0.29 7.03
CA VAL A 320 8.10 -0.48 6.32
C VAL A 320 7.15 0.48 5.61
N SER A 321 6.90 0.24 4.32
CA SER A 321 5.93 0.97 3.52
C SER A 321 4.51 0.67 4.00
N SER A 322 3.84 1.68 4.54
CA SER A 322 2.43 1.63 4.96
C SER A 322 1.65 2.78 4.32
N LEU A 323 0.31 2.78 4.42
CA LEU A 323 -0.48 3.94 3.96
C LEU A 323 -0.07 5.24 4.67
N ALA A 324 0.25 5.17 5.97
CA ALA A 324 0.68 6.35 6.73
C ALA A 324 2.03 6.88 6.22
N VAL A 325 2.98 5.99 5.94
CA VAL A 325 4.30 6.36 5.40
C VAL A 325 4.16 6.91 3.99
N LYS A 326 3.37 6.25 3.13
CA LYS A 326 3.06 6.73 1.78
C LYS A 326 2.45 8.13 1.79
N ASN A 327 1.50 8.40 2.68
CA ASN A 327 0.92 9.74 2.85
C ASN A 327 1.97 10.75 3.29
N ARG A 328 2.80 10.43 4.29
CA ARG A 328 3.89 11.29 4.73
C ARG A 328 4.86 11.61 3.59
N CYS A 329 5.25 10.62 2.79
CA CYS A 329 6.14 10.83 1.64
C CYS A 329 5.48 11.70 0.56
N ARG A 330 4.19 11.51 0.30
CA ARG A 330 3.42 12.37 -0.62
C ARG A 330 3.30 13.81 -0.11
N ASP A 331 3.13 14.00 1.19
CA ASP A 331 3.12 15.33 1.82
C ASP A 331 4.48 16.02 1.69
N ILE A 332 5.58 15.30 1.98
CA ILE A 332 6.95 15.78 1.76
C ILE A 332 7.16 16.15 0.29
N LEU A 333 6.78 15.26 -0.63
CA LEU A 333 6.90 15.49 -2.08
C LEU A 333 6.14 16.74 -2.52
N SER A 334 5.00 17.04 -1.89
CA SER A 334 4.21 18.24 -2.18
C SER A 334 4.95 19.55 -1.92
N MET A 335 5.94 19.53 -1.02
CA MET A 335 6.77 20.68 -0.65
C MET A 335 7.93 20.93 -1.62
N PHE A 336 8.21 20.01 -2.56
CA PHE A 336 9.24 20.21 -3.58
C PHE A 336 8.76 21.20 -4.65
N GLU A 337 9.69 22.02 -5.14
CA GLU A 337 9.46 22.94 -6.26
C GLU A 337 9.63 22.21 -7.58
N VAL A 338 8.68 22.40 -8.49
CA VAL A 338 8.81 21.95 -9.88
C VAL A 338 9.83 22.84 -10.58
N VAL A 339 10.87 22.23 -11.14
CA VAL A 339 11.91 22.89 -11.92
C VAL A 339 11.96 22.28 -13.33
N ASP A 340 11.93 23.18 -14.33
CA ASP A 340 12.07 22.85 -15.75
C ASP A 340 13.52 22.50 -16.12
#